data_AF-A0A924ZIR6-F1
#
_entry.id   AF-A0A924ZIR6-F1
#
_cell.length_a   1.000
_cell.length_b   1.000
_cell.length_c   1.000
_cell.angle_alpha   90.00
_cell.angle_beta   90.00
_cell.angle_gamma   90.00
#
_symmetry.space_group_name_H-M   'P 1'
#
loop_
_entity.id
_entity.type
_entity.pdbx_description
1 polymer ?
#
loop_
_entity_poly.entity_id
_entity_poly.type
_entity_poly.pdbx_seq_one_letter_code
_entity_poly.pdbx_strand_id
1 'polypeptide(L)'
;MKSLLTAAALVFSISAYATPKVGDHSEFAFSITHGTETRVGTYTSAIVSENGEQVSLSTTIHFDGQEDQHSEEPMNRSQLLNDETIADVLANCAEYGGAVEQLVVPAGTFPSCKLAMQDDAGKDNGFMWIGTVPFGILKQVMTNPEGVVYDLQLSTFVNGQ
;
A
#
# COMPACT_ATOMS: atom_id res chain seq x y z
N MET A 1 9.20 -57.44 -11.94
CA MET A 1 9.42 -56.22 -11.12
C MET A 1 8.58 -55.12 -11.75
N LYS A 2 7.48 -54.69 -11.11
CA LYS A 2 6.59 -53.64 -11.62
C LYS A 2 6.93 -52.35 -10.88
N SER A 3 7.49 -51.38 -11.60
CA SER A 3 7.82 -50.06 -11.07
C SER A 3 6.58 -49.16 -11.14
N LEU A 4 6.07 -48.74 -9.98
CA LEU A 4 5.08 -47.68 -9.90
C LEU A 4 5.81 -46.33 -9.95
N LEU A 5 5.61 -45.57 -11.03
CA LEU A 5 5.90 -44.14 -11.07
C LEU A 5 4.72 -43.41 -10.42
N THR A 6 4.92 -42.92 -9.20
CA THR A 6 3.98 -42.02 -8.52
C THR A 6 4.31 -40.59 -8.95
N ALA A 7 3.48 -40.01 -9.82
CA ALA A 7 3.56 -38.59 -10.18
C ALA A 7 2.96 -37.75 -9.04
N ALA A 8 3.81 -37.11 -8.24
CA ALA A 8 3.39 -36.11 -7.27
C ALA A 8 3.03 -34.82 -8.03
N ALA A 9 1.74 -34.59 -8.23
CA ALA A 9 1.23 -33.32 -8.72
C ALA A 9 1.40 -32.26 -7.61
N LEU A 10 2.42 -31.42 -7.74
CA LEU A 10 2.55 -30.18 -6.98
C LEU A 10 1.40 -29.26 -7.41
N VAL A 11 0.33 -29.25 -6.62
CA VAL A 11 -0.73 -28.26 -6.71
C VAL A 11 -0.12 -26.95 -6.18
N PHE A 12 0.41 -26.12 -7.08
CA PHE A 12 0.71 -24.74 -6.77
C PHE A 12 -0.64 -24.06 -6.52
N SER A 13 -0.97 -23.84 -5.26
CA SER A 13 -2.03 -22.92 -4.87
C SER A 13 -1.63 -21.56 -5.42
N ILE A 14 -2.21 -21.20 -6.57
CA ILE A 14 -2.27 -19.81 -7.02
C ILE A 14 -3.03 -19.07 -5.93
N SER A 15 -2.29 -18.44 -5.03
CA SER A 15 -2.85 -17.47 -4.09
C SER A 15 -3.57 -16.44 -4.94
N ALA A 16 -4.90 -16.50 -4.97
CA ALA A 16 -5.69 -15.40 -5.48
C ALA A 16 -5.43 -14.23 -4.54
N TYR A 17 -4.57 -13.32 -4.97
CA TYR A 17 -4.40 -12.02 -4.35
C TYR A 17 -5.78 -11.36 -4.42
N ALA A 18 -6.27 -10.87 -3.28
CA ALA A 18 -7.67 -10.54 -3.07
C ALA A 18 -7.85 -9.04 -2.91
N THR A 19 -8.79 -8.48 -3.68
CA THR A 19 -9.28 -7.11 -3.60
C THR A 19 -9.46 -6.73 -2.15
N PRO A 20 -9.05 -5.51 -1.73
CA PRO A 20 -9.15 -5.10 -0.35
C PRO A 20 -10.53 -5.42 0.24
N LYS A 21 -10.55 -6.15 1.35
CA LYS A 21 -11.73 -6.67 2.03
C LYS A 21 -11.64 -6.45 3.54
N VAL A 22 -12.75 -6.63 4.23
CA VAL A 22 -12.81 -6.49 5.69
C VAL A 22 -11.74 -7.37 6.36
N GLY A 23 -10.98 -6.75 7.27
CA GLY A 23 -9.86 -7.40 7.97
C GLY A 23 -8.49 -7.22 7.30
N ASP A 24 -8.43 -6.69 6.07
CA ASP A 24 -7.17 -6.18 5.53
C ASP A 24 -6.67 -5.00 6.36
N HIS A 25 -5.37 -5.03 6.66
CA HIS A 25 -4.71 -4.03 7.47
C HIS A 25 -3.29 -3.78 6.95
N SER A 26 -2.87 -2.52 6.90
CA SER A 26 -1.49 -2.12 6.65
C SER A 26 -1.06 -1.08 7.68
N GLU A 27 0.14 -1.27 8.21
CA GLU A 27 0.80 -0.33 9.11
C GLU A 27 2.05 0.20 8.44
N PHE A 28 2.24 1.51 8.53
CA PHE A 28 3.32 2.25 7.91
C PHE A 28 4.10 3.00 8.97
N ALA A 29 5.43 2.95 8.88
CA ALA A 29 6.29 3.94 9.51
C ALA A 29 6.03 5.28 8.83
N PHE A 30 5.59 6.27 9.59
CA PHE A 30 5.17 7.56 9.09
C PHE A 30 6.07 8.65 9.65
N SER A 31 6.49 9.60 8.82
CA SER A 31 7.17 10.80 9.30
C SER A 31 6.67 12.06 8.60
N ILE A 32 6.65 13.15 9.36
CA ILE A 32 6.34 14.49 8.89
C ILE A 32 7.55 15.37 9.17
N THR A 33 8.11 15.97 8.12
CA THR A 33 9.25 16.89 8.22
C THR A 33 8.83 18.28 7.76
N HIS A 34 9.08 19.29 8.59
CA HIS A 34 8.88 20.70 8.25
C HIS A 34 10.12 21.50 8.67
N GLY A 35 10.87 22.01 7.67
CA GLY A 35 12.17 22.62 7.92
C GLY A 35 13.17 21.60 8.49
N THR A 36 13.67 21.85 9.70
CA THR A 36 14.61 20.94 10.39
C THR A 36 13.93 20.01 11.38
N GLU A 37 12.64 20.19 11.64
CA GLU A 37 11.89 19.35 12.58
C GLU A 37 11.33 18.13 11.86
N THR A 38 11.51 16.95 12.46
CA THR A 38 10.90 15.70 11.98
C THR A 38 10.17 15.04 13.13
N ARG A 39 8.92 14.66 12.88
CA ARG A 39 8.12 13.83 13.80
C ARG A 39 7.94 12.47 13.15
N VAL A 40 8.14 11.42 13.94
CA VAL A 40 7.96 10.03 13.51
C VAL A 40 6.79 9.43 14.27
N GLY A 41 6.06 8.56 13.60
CA GLY A 41 4.85 7.94 14.11
C GLY A 41 4.50 6.68 13.32
N THR A 42 3.33 6.14 13.60
CA THR A 42 2.74 5.06 12.82
C THR A 42 1.45 5.54 12.15
N TYR A 43 1.23 5.09 10.93
CA TYR A 43 -0.02 5.25 10.21
C TYR A 43 -0.59 3.87 9.94
N THR A 44 -1.80 3.62 10.40
CA THR A 44 -2.52 2.36 10.19
C THR A 44 -3.70 2.61 9.28
N SER A 45 -3.92 1.71 8.32
CA SER A 45 -5.10 1.70 7.45
C SER A 45 -5.74 0.31 7.46
N ALA A 46 -7.06 0.24 7.64
CA ALA A 46 -7.80 -1.02 7.68
C ALA A 46 -9.20 -0.88 7.09
N ILE A 47 -9.69 -1.93 6.43
CA ILE A 47 -11.11 -2.01 6.05
C ILE A 47 -11.88 -2.62 7.21
N VAL A 48 -12.76 -1.83 7.81
CA VAL A 48 -13.51 -2.22 9.02
C VAL A 48 -14.93 -2.68 8.72
N SER A 49 -15.51 -2.24 7.60
CA SER A 49 -16.82 -2.74 7.13
C SER A 49 -16.99 -2.55 5.62
N GLU A 50 -17.96 -3.25 5.03
CA GLU A 50 -18.33 -3.11 3.61
C GLU A 50 -19.83 -3.33 3.41
N ASN A 51 -20.41 -2.71 2.38
CA ASN A 51 -21.82 -2.88 2.00
C ASN A 51 -22.01 -3.09 0.48
N GLY A 52 -21.09 -3.83 -0.14
CA GLY A 52 -21.05 -4.02 -1.59
C GLY A 52 -20.16 -2.97 -2.24
N GLU A 53 -20.74 -1.85 -2.67
CA GLU A 53 -20.03 -0.79 -3.41
C GLU A 53 -19.21 0.13 -2.50
N GLN A 54 -19.60 0.30 -1.23
CA GLN A 54 -18.82 1.09 -0.29
C GLN A 54 -18.07 0.21 0.71
N VAL A 55 -16.92 0.71 1.11
CA VAL A 55 -16.07 0.17 2.18
C VAL A 55 -15.84 1.29 3.18
N SER A 56 -15.76 0.93 4.45
CA SER A 56 -15.37 1.87 5.50
C SER A 56 -13.88 1.69 5.78
N LEU A 57 -13.11 2.73 5.47
CA LEU A 57 -11.68 2.76 5.71
C LEU A 57 -11.41 3.43 7.05
N SER A 58 -10.87 2.67 7.98
CA SER A 58 -10.37 3.20 9.24
C SER A 58 -8.90 3.57 9.11
N THR A 59 -8.55 4.75 9.57
CA THR A 59 -7.17 5.22 9.65
C THR A 59 -6.84 5.65 11.06
N THR A 60 -5.68 5.25 11.56
CA THR A 60 -5.16 5.68 12.86
C THR A 60 -3.77 6.25 12.68
N ILE A 61 -3.52 7.44 13.21
CA ILE A 61 -2.19 8.05 13.27
C ILE A 61 -1.76 8.14 14.73
N HIS A 62 -0.60 7.57 15.04
CA HIS A 62 0.02 7.65 16.35
C HIS A 62 1.35 8.39 16.26
N PHE A 63 1.56 9.38 17.13
CA PHE A 63 2.86 10.01 17.37
C PHE A 63 3.24 9.82 18.84
N ASP A 64 4.51 9.54 19.11
CA ASP A 64 4.99 9.35 20.48
C ASP A 64 4.60 10.52 21.39
N GLY A 65 3.91 10.19 22.49
CA GLY A 65 3.46 11.17 23.48
C GLY A 65 2.22 11.99 23.09
N GLN A 66 1.53 11.62 22.01
CA GLN A 66 0.25 12.20 21.60
C GLN A 66 -0.88 11.17 21.69
N GLU A 67 -2.12 11.64 21.80
CA GLU A 67 -3.29 10.78 21.64
C GLU A 67 -3.45 10.35 20.18
N ASP A 68 -3.92 9.13 19.96
CA ASP A 68 -4.19 8.59 18.64
C ASP A 68 -5.24 9.44 17.91
N GLN A 69 -4.95 9.77 16.65
CA GLN A 69 -5.93 10.38 15.77
C GLN A 69 -6.59 9.28 14.96
N HIS A 70 -7.87 9.07 15.21
CA HIS A 70 -8.68 8.06 14.53
C HIS A 70 -9.66 8.73 13.57
N SER A 71 -9.75 8.21 12.35
CA SER A 71 -10.78 8.56 11.37
C SER A 71 -11.36 7.29 10.76
N GLU A 72 -12.64 7.34 10.42
CA GLU A 72 -13.32 6.31 9.67
C GLU A 72 -14.12 6.98 8.57
N GLU A 73 -13.82 6.65 7.32
CA GLU A 73 -14.42 7.30 6.15
C GLU A 73 -15.03 6.27 5.19
N PRO A 74 -16.30 6.46 4.78
CA PRO A 74 -16.87 5.65 3.73
C PRO A 74 -16.26 6.05 2.39
N MET A 75 -15.86 5.06 1.59
CA MET A 75 -15.35 5.26 0.25
C MET A 75 -15.91 4.23 -0.73
N ASN A 76 -15.96 4.57 -2.00
CA ASN A 76 -16.35 3.61 -3.02
C ASN A 76 -15.20 2.61 -3.24
N ARG A 77 -15.53 1.33 -3.38
CA ARG A 77 -14.57 0.26 -3.63
C ARG A 77 -13.72 0.52 -4.88
N SER A 78 -14.28 1.18 -5.89
CA SER A 78 -13.57 1.58 -7.10
C SER A 78 -12.44 2.59 -6.87
N GLN A 79 -12.39 3.23 -5.70
CA GLN A 79 -11.31 4.14 -5.31
C GLN A 79 -10.13 3.40 -4.67
N LEU A 80 -10.30 2.12 -4.30
CA LEU A 80 -9.23 1.30 -3.78
C LEU A 80 -8.45 0.63 -4.92
N LEU A 81 -7.13 0.52 -4.74
CA LEU A 81 -6.30 -0.33 -5.59
C LEU A 81 -6.67 -1.80 -5.33
N ASN A 82 -7.26 -2.44 -6.32
CA ASN A 82 -7.49 -3.88 -6.32
C ASN A 82 -6.32 -4.60 -7.00
N ASP A 83 -6.28 -5.94 -6.94
CA ASP A 83 -5.15 -6.69 -7.48
C ASP A 83 -5.01 -6.61 -8.99
N GLU A 84 -6.13 -6.49 -9.71
CA GLU A 84 -6.10 -6.33 -11.16
C GLU A 84 -5.40 -5.02 -11.53
N THR A 85 -5.77 -3.91 -10.87
CA THR A 85 -5.12 -2.61 -11.03
C THR A 85 -3.66 -2.66 -10.59
N ILE A 86 -3.33 -3.30 -9.47
CA ILE A 86 -1.93 -3.42 -9.01
C ILE A 86 -1.11 -4.22 -10.01
N ALA A 87 -1.63 -5.36 -10.49
CA ALA A 87 -0.95 -6.20 -11.46
C ALA A 87 -0.75 -5.46 -12.79
N ASP A 88 -1.76 -4.72 -13.25
CA ASP A 88 -1.70 -3.90 -14.45
C ASP A 88 -0.66 -2.79 -14.33
N VAL A 89 -0.65 -2.04 -13.20
CA VAL A 89 0.37 -1.02 -12.93
C VAL A 89 1.78 -1.62 -12.89
N LEU A 90 1.97 -2.77 -12.27
CA LEU A 90 3.28 -3.43 -12.21
C LEU A 90 3.74 -3.92 -13.59
N ALA A 91 2.82 -4.45 -14.40
CA ALA A 91 3.12 -4.93 -15.75
C ALA A 91 3.41 -3.77 -16.73
N ASN A 92 2.66 -2.67 -16.59
CA ASN A 92 2.66 -1.54 -17.51
C ASN A 92 3.27 -0.28 -16.88
N CYS A 93 4.16 -0.44 -15.90
CA CYS A 93 4.71 0.65 -15.09
C CYS A 93 5.27 1.82 -15.92
N ALA A 94 5.96 1.52 -17.02
CA ALA A 94 6.50 2.54 -17.93
C ALA A 94 5.41 3.32 -18.68
N GLU A 95 4.27 2.70 -19.01
CA GLU A 95 3.13 3.36 -19.65
C GLU A 95 2.43 4.34 -18.69
N TYR A 96 2.45 4.02 -17.39
CA TYR A 96 2.06 4.93 -16.31
C TYR A 96 3.10 6.00 -15.99
N GLY A 97 4.20 6.09 -16.76
CA GLY A 97 5.27 7.07 -16.54
C GLY A 97 6.19 6.73 -15.36
N GLY A 98 6.14 5.49 -14.87
CA GLY A 98 6.95 5.02 -13.76
C GLY A 98 8.19 4.23 -14.17
N ALA A 99 8.87 3.70 -13.16
CA ALA A 99 9.98 2.76 -13.31
C ALA A 99 9.82 1.56 -12.36
N VAL A 100 10.06 0.36 -12.87
CA VAL A 100 10.09 -0.85 -12.04
C VAL A 100 11.41 -0.90 -11.27
N GLU A 101 11.32 -1.07 -9.96
CA GLU A 101 12.49 -1.24 -9.08
C GLU A 101 12.21 -2.22 -7.93
N GLN A 102 13.28 -2.77 -7.36
CA GLN A 102 13.20 -3.51 -6.10
C GLN A 102 13.26 -2.51 -4.94
N LEU A 103 12.15 -2.38 -4.21
CA LEU A 103 12.06 -1.49 -3.07
C LEU A 103 12.26 -2.28 -1.77
N VAL A 104 13.13 -1.76 -0.90
CA VAL A 104 13.32 -2.26 0.46
C VAL A 104 12.59 -1.33 1.42
N VAL A 105 11.69 -1.89 2.21
CA VAL A 105 10.93 -1.24 3.29
C VAL A 105 11.00 -2.10 4.56
N PRO A 106 10.59 -1.61 5.74
CA PRO A 106 10.66 -2.43 6.95
C PRO A 106 9.87 -3.75 6.86
N ALA A 107 8.78 -3.82 6.09
CA ALA A 107 8.02 -5.05 5.84
C ALA A 107 8.75 -6.09 4.97
N GLY A 108 9.83 -5.73 4.27
CA GLY A 108 10.57 -6.64 3.38
C GLY A 108 11.09 -5.98 2.10
N THR A 109 11.40 -6.82 1.10
CA THR A 109 11.83 -6.37 -0.24
C THR A 109 10.78 -6.81 -1.26
N PHE A 110 10.35 -5.86 -2.09
CA PHE A 110 9.24 -6.07 -3.03
C PHE A 110 9.59 -5.56 -4.43
N PRO A 111 9.16 -6.25 -5.51
CA PRO A 111 9.07 -5.61 -6.81
C PRO A 111 8.02 -4.51 -6.74
N SER A 112 8.37 -3.33 -7.27
CA SER A 112 7.53 -2.15 -7.17
C SER A 112 7.53 -1.34 -8.45
N CYS A 113 6.46 -0.60 -8.68
CA CYS A 113 6.41 0.47 -9.68
C CYS A 113 6.49 1.81 -8.95
N LYS A 114 7.57 2.57 -9.19
CA LYS A 114 7.73 3.94 -8.70
C LYS A 114 7.06 4.90 -9.67
N LEU A 115 6.04 5.61 -9.18
CA LEU A 115 5.27 6.60 -9.93
C LEU A 115 5.51 7.99 -9.36
N ALA A 116 5.62 9.00 -10.22
CA ALA A 116 5.60 10.39 -9.79
C ALA A 116 4.17 10.77 -9.35
N MET A 117 4.06 11.50 -8.24
CA MET A 117 2.80 12.09 -7.81
C MET A 117 2.75 13.55 -8.25
N GLN A 118 1.57 14.02 -8.62
CA GLN A 118 1.32 15.41 -9.00
C GLN A 118 0.31 16.04 -8.05
N ASP A 119 0.46 17.33 -7.76
CA ASP A 119 -0.55 18.13 -7.07
C ASP A 119 -1.71 18.51 -8.01
N ASP A 120 -2.73 19.21 -7.48
CA ASP A 120 -3.90 19.65 -8.26
C ASP A 120 -3.52 20.63 -9.40
N ALA A 121 -2.34 21.23 -9.35
CA ALA A 121 -1.79 22.10 -10.40
C ALA A 121 -0.97 21.31 -11.43
N GLY A 122 -0.91 19.98 -11.33
CA GLY A 122 -0.15 19.10 -12.20
C GLY A 122 1.36 19.16 -11.98
N LYS A 123 1.81 19.71 -10.84
CA LYS A 123 3.24 19.78 -10.51
C LYS A 123 3.66 18.55 -9.74
N ASP A 124 4.81 18.00 -10.08
CA ASP A 124 5.40 16.90 -9.34
C ASP A 124 5.60 17.29 -7.87
N ASN A 125 4.99 16.52 -6.98
CA ASN A 125 5.02 16.77 -5.53
C ASN A 125 5.55 15.57 -4.74
N GLY A 126 5.94 14.48 -5.41
CA GLY A 126 6.37 13.28 -4.71
C GLY A 126 6.50 12.03 -5.57
N PHE A 127 6.62 10.90 -4.89
CA PHE A 127 6.62 9.58 -5.48
C PHE A 127 5.79 8.61 -4.65
N MET A 128 5.14 7.68 -5.32
CA MET A 128 4.46 6.53 -4.72
C MET A 128 5.04 5.25 -5.31
N TRP A 129 5.21 4.24 -4.46
CA TRP A 129 5.65 2.92 -4.86
C TRP A 129 4.52 1.94 -4.68
N ILE A 130 4.06 1.39 -5.79
CA ILE A 130 2.98 0.40 -5.82
C ILE A 130 3.57 -1.01 -5.88
N GLY A 131 3.00 -1.94 -5.12
CA GLY A 131 3.39 -3.35 -5.11
C GLY A 131 2.30 -4.27 -4.58
N THR A 132 2.56 -5.58 -4.60
CA THR A 132 1.56 -6.61 -4.26
C THR A 132 1.39 -6.77 -2.74
N VAL A 133 0.67 -5.83 -2.13
CA VAL A 133 0.30 -5.78 -0.69
C VAL A 133 -1.14 -5.24 -0.55
N PRO A 134 -1.82 -5.39 0.60
CA PRO A 134 -3.09 -4.71 0.83
C PRO A 134 -2.97 -3.21 0.53
N PHE A 135 -3.99 -2.66 -0.11
CA PHE A 135 -4.04 -1.26 -0.57
C PHE A 135 -2.97 -0.88 -1.61
N GLY A 136 -2.10 -1.80 -2.02
CA GLY A 136 -1.13 -1.60 -3.10
C GLY A 136 0.06 -0.68 -2.79
N ILE A 137 0.11 -0.02 -1.63
CA ILE A 137 1.12 1.00 -1.32
C ILE A 137 2.26 0.38 -0.50
N LEU A 138 3.49 0.47 -1.02
CA LEU A 138 4.71 0.08 -0.29
C LEU A 138 5.40 1.28 0.36
N LYS A 139 5.45 2.41 -0.35
CA LYS A 139 6.06 3.65 0.11
C LYS A 139 5.40 4.85 -0.56
N GLN A 140 5.34 5.97 0.15
CA GLN A 140 4.94 7.25 -0.41
C GLN A 140 5.79 8.35 0.19
N VAL A 141 6.31 9.23 -0.66
CA VAL A 141 6.99 10.46 -0.24
C VAL A 141 6.36 11.61 -0.98
N MET A 142 5.77 12.58 -0.27
CA MET A 142 5.18 13.76 -0.88
C MET A 142 5.52 15.03 -0.12
N THR A 143 5.60 16.15 -0.82
CA THR A 143 5.82 17.48 -0.26
C THR A 143 4.60 18.33 -0.58
N ASN A 144 3.95 18.89 0.44
CA ASN A 144 2.83 19.82 0.20
C ASN A 144 3.34 21.22 -0.23
N PRO A 145 2.45 22.12 -0.69
CA PRO A 145 2.85 23.47 -1.10
C PRO A 145 3.50 24.34 0.00
N GLU A 146 3.33 23.97 1.27
CA GLU A 146 3.94 24.63 2.43
C GLU A 146 5.36 24.12 2.71
N GLY A 147 5.83 23.11 1.96
CA GLY A 147 7.16 22.51 2.13
C GLY A 147 7.20 21.42 3.20
N VAL A 148 6.06 20.93 3.67
CA VAL A 148 5.97 19.80 4.60
C VAL A 148 6.12 18.50 3.82
N VAL A 149 7.10 17.67 4.22
CA VAL A 149 7.36 16.36 3.63
C VAL A 149 6.67 15.28 4.47
N TYR A 150 5.93 14.42 3.81
CA TYR A 150 5.33 13.21 4.36
C TYR A 150 6.06 12.00 3.78
N ASP A 151 6.58 11.11 4.62
CA ASP A 151 7.20 9.83 4.21
C ASP A 151 6.48 8.69 4.93
N LEU A 152 5.84 7.81 4.15
CA LEU A 152 5.17 6.60 4.61
C LEU A 152 5.92 5.40 4.04
N GLN A 153 6.28 4.43 4.89
CA GLN A 153 6.93 3.18 4.47
C GLN A 153 6.25 1.99 5.11
N LEU A 154 5.87 0.99 4.32
CA LEU A 154 5.16 -0.18 4.82
C LEU A 154 6.01 -0.94 5.86
N SER A 155 5.46 -1.04 7.06
CA SER A 155 6.08 -1.72 8.20
C SER A 155 5.60 -3.15 8.35
N THR A 156 4.29 -3.36 8.25
CA THR A 156 3.67 -4.68 8.27
C THR A 156 2.31 -4.63 7.59
N PHE A 157 1.79 -5.77 7.16
CA PHE A 157 0.45 -5.90 6.63
C PHE A 157 -0.14 -7.26 6.96
N VAL A 158 -1.47 -7.32 6.95
CA VAL A 158 -2.25 -8.54 7.13
C VAL A 158 -3.27 -8.57 6.00
N ASN A 159 -3.33 -9.70 5.30
CA ASN A 159 -4.45 -9.98 4.41
C ASN A 159 -5.60 -10.54 5.26
N GLY A 160 -6.77 -9.91 5.18
CA GLY A 160 -8.00 -10.39 5.78
C GLY A 160 -8.34 -11.80 5.31
N GLN A 161 -9.13 -12.51 6.11
CA GLN A 161 -9.64 -13.85 5.79
C GLN A 161 -10.97 -13.75 5.06
#